data_AF-A0A8K0KYU1-F1
#
_entry.id   AF-A0A8K0KYU1-F1
#
_cell.length_a   1.000
_cell.length_b   1.000
_cell.length_c   1.000
_cell.angle_alpha   90.00
_cell.angle_beta   90.00
_cell.angle_gamma   90.00
#
_symmetry.space_group_name_H-M   'P 1'
#
loop_
_entity.id
_entity.type
_entity.pdbx_description
1 polymer ?
#
loop_
_entity_poly.entity_id
_entity_poly.type
_entity_poly.pdbx_seq_one_letter_code
_entity_poly.pdbx_strand_id
1 'polypeptide(L)'
;MPQSSINANAGTNGGAADVQIGPVGSSWYFAICALMGAATVVFVVLSRTKPRQERIFHYITAAVTMVACIAYYSMGASLGRVPINIEFQRDSLPGTTREIFYVRYIDWVITTPLLLLDLLLTAALPTPTILYVILVDEVMIVTGLVGALTASSYKWGYFAFGCAALFYVLYALVWEGRNHANAMGKDVGRTFLICGALTSFLWTLYPIAWGLSEGGNVINANSEAFFYGVLDFLAKPVFGGLLIWGHRNIDPARLGLHIHDYSEKDAFIKNPKEETGSNFAPNSGNAGGVTNANANQTV
;
A
#
# COMPACT_ATOMS: atom_id res chain seq x y z
N MET A 1 21.57 -26.97 24.89
CA MET A 1 21.90 -25.93 23.89
C MET A 1 20.65 -25.10 23.65
N PRO A 2 20.71 -23.76 23.57
CA PRO A 2 19.55 -22.99 23.15
C PRO A 2 19.15 -23.44 21.74
N GLN A 3 17.90 -23.84 21.54
CA GLN A 3 17.42 -24.15 20.19
C GLN A 3 17.27 -22.86 19.40
N SER A 4 17.86 -22.81 18.21
CA SER A 4 17.56 -21.75 17.24
C SER A 4 16.08 -21.84 16.82
N SER A 5 15.49 -20.71 16.43
CA SER A 5 14.09 -20.69 15.95
C SER A 5 13.84 -21.66 14.79
N ILE A 6 14.84 -21.83 13.92
CA ILE A 6 14.84 -22.78 12.80
C ILE A 6 14.68 -24.23 13.32
N ASN A 7 15.47 -24.63 14.30
CA ASN A 7 15.45 -25.99 14.83
C ASN A 7 14.14 -26.29 15.59
N ALA A 8 13.58 -25.29 16.27
CA ALA A 8 12.33 -25.43 17.00
C ALA A 8 11.13 -25.73 16.08
N ASN A 9 11.18 -25.28 14.82
CA ASN A 9 10.08 -25.39 13.86
C ASN A 9 10.38 -26.31 12.67
N ALA A 10 11.29 -27.27 12.85
CA ALA A 10 11.71 -28.18 11.78
C ALA A 10 10.61 -29.13 11.28
N GLY A 11 9.55 -29.36 12.07
CA GLY A 11 8.45 -30.31 11.76
C GLY A 11 7.17 -29.69 11.20
N THR A 12 7.08 -28.38 11.04
CA THR A 12 5.86 -27.71 10.55
C THR A 12 5.74 -27.76 9.03
N ASN A 13 4.52 -27.84 8.49
CA ASN A 13 4.21 -27.69 7.04
C ASN A 13 5.03 -28.58 6.09
N GLY A 14 5.22 -29.86 6.40
CA GLY A 14 5.94 -30.79 5.52
C GLY A 14 7.45 -30.90 5.80
N GLY A 15 7.94 -30.20 6.82
CA GLY A 15 9.31 -30.34 7.32
C GLY A 15 10.30 -29.33 6.73
N ALA A 16 11.58 -29.50 7.06
CA ALA A 16 12.65 -28.66 6.56
C ALA A 16 12.95 -28.95 5.08
N ALA A 17 13.09 -27.89 4.27
CA ALA A 17 13.62 -28.01 2.91
C ALA A 17 15.14 -28.17 2.91
N ASP A 18 15.70 -28.75 1.85
CA ASP A 18 17.15 -28.89 1.67
C ASP A 18 17.82 -27.52 1.52
N VAL A 19 17.25 -26.67 0.66
CA VAL A 19 17.66 -25.28 0.45
C VAL A 19 16.75 -24.37 1.28
N GLN A 20 17.21 -24.02 2.48
CA GLN A 20 16.49 -23.18 3.44
C GLN A 20 17.40 -22.12 4.06
N ILE A 21 16.81 -21.14 4.73
CA ILE A 21 17.56 -20.10 5.44
C ILE A 21 18.41 -20.69 6.57
N GLY A 22 19.58 -20.08 6.78
CA GLY A 22 20.42 -20.34 7.95
C GLY A 22 20.18 -19.34 9.09
N PRO A 23 20.94 -19.46 10.20
CA PRO A 23 20.83 -18.53 11.33
C PRO A 23 21.03 -17.05 10.95
N VAL A 24 21.86 -16.77 9.95
CA VAL A 24 22.08 -15.41 9.44
C VAL A 24 20.82 -14.87 8.74
N GLY A 25 20.17 -15.66 7.88
CA GLY A 25 18.90 -15.28 7.24
C GLY A 25 17.77 -15.07 8.25
N SER A 26 17.67 -15.95 9.25
CA SER A 26 16.72 -15.79 10.36
C SER A 26 16.96 -14.51 11.17
N SER A 27 18.22 -14.23 11.53
CA SER A 27 18.59 -13.00 12.25
C SER A 27 18.30 -11.74 11.43
N TRP A 28 18.54 -11.79 10.12
CA TRP A 28 18.20 -10.71 9.20
C TRP A 28 16.69 -10.43 9.17
N TYR A 29 15.86 -11.47 9.10
CA TYR A 29 14.41 -11.30 9.16
C TYR A 29 13.94 -10.69 10.49
N PHE A 30 14.51 -11.08 11.63
CA PHE A 30 14.21 -10.42 12.90
C PHE A 30 14.68 -8.95 12.95
N ALA A 31 15.80 -8.62 12.31
CA ALA A 31 16.24 -7.23 12.20
C ALA A 31 15.24 -6.39 11.38
N ILE A 32 14.78 -6.90 10.23
CA ILE A 32 13.73 -6.23 9.44
C ILE A 32 12.42 -6.14 10.23
N CYS A 33 12.01 -7.19 10.94
CA CYS A 33 10.85 -7.17 11.83
C CYS A 33 10.93 -6.01 12.83
N ALA A 34 12.07 -5.84 13.51
CA ALA A 34 12.27 -4.76 14.46
C ALA A 34 12.18 -3.37 13.81
N LEU A 35 12.76 -3.20 12.60
CA LEU A 35 12.69 -1.95 11.85
C LEU A 35 11.26 -1.63 11.39
N MET A 36 10.51 -2.63 10.93
CA MET A 36 9.10 -2.49 10.56
C MET A 36 8.25 -2.09 11.78
N GLY A 37 8.43 -2.77 12.91
CA GLY A 37 7.73 -2.45 14.17
C GLY A 37 8.05 -1.04 14.67
N ALA A 38 9.32 -0.62 14.61
CA ALA A 38 9.72 0.74 14.94
C ALA A 38 9.05 1.79 14.02
N ALA A 39 9.02 1.54 12.72
CA ALA A 39 8.36 2.41 11.76
C ALA A 39 6.85 2.52 12.04
N THR A 40 6.17 1.41 12.34
CA THR A 40 4.76 1.41 12.75
C THR A 40 4.52 2.32 13.95
N VAL A 41 5.33 2.19 15.01
CA VAL A 41 5.21 3.04 16.21
C VAL A 41 5.40 4.51 15.84
N VAL A 42 6.41 4.83 15.04
CA VAL A 42 6.67 6.21 14.59
C VAL A 42 5.48 6.78 13.83
N PHE A 43 4.93 6.06 12.85
CA PHE A 43 3.80 6.54 12.04
C PHE A 43 2.52 6.72 12.86
N VAL A 44 2.26 5.81 13.81
CA VAL A 44 1.13 5.95 14.76
C VAL A 44 1.33 7.15 15.68
N VAL A 45 2.53 7.38 16.21
CA VAL A 45 2.82 8.54 17.06
C VAL A 45 2.68 9.84 16.29
N LEU A 46 3.22 9.93 15.07
CA LEU A 46 3.06 11.09 14.19
C LEU A 46 1.59 11.35 13.85
N SER A 47 0.77 10.31 13.68
CA SER A 47 -0.67 10.50 13.44
C SER A 47 -1.36 11.28 14.58
N ARG A 48 -0.86 11.17 15.82
CA ARG A 48 -1.45 11.87 16.97
C ARG A 48 -1.22 13.38 16.95
N THR A 49 -0.28 13.88 16.14
CA THR A 49 -0.05 15.32 15.96
C THR A 49 -0.99 15.94 14.94
N LYS A 50 -1.88 15.15 14.32
CA LYS A 50 -2.85 15.59 13.30
C LYS A 50 -4.29 15.41 13.78
N PRO A 51 -5.25 16.24 13.33
CA PRO A 51 -6.68 15.98 13.50
C PRO A 51 -7.08 14.62 12.91
N ARG A 52 -8.16 13.99 13.39
CA ARG A 52 -8.53 12.63 12.99
C ARG A 52 -8.79 12.50 11.48
N GLN A 53 -9.34 13.53 10.88
CA GLN A 53 -9.66 13.63 9.46
C GLN A 53 -8.41 13.62 8.56
N GLU A 54 -7.23 14.00 9.09
CA GLU A 54 -5.99 14.10 8.32
C GLU A 54 -5.08 12.85 8.44
N ARG A 55 -5.50 11.83 9.21
CA ARG A 55 -4.63 10.71 9.57
C ARG A 55 -4.57 9.58 8.55
N ILE A 56 -5.35 9.64 7.47
CA ILE A 56 -5.52 8.53 6.52
C ILE A 56 -4.17 7.94 6.04
N PHE A 57 -3.27 8.76 5.52
CA PHE A 57 -1.94 8.32 5.05
C PHE A 57 -1.08 7.74 6.19
N HIS A 58 -1.20 8.28 7.41
CA HIS A 58 -0.46 7.73 8.56
C HIS A 58 -0.96 6.34 8.93
N TYR A 59 -2.27 6.12 8.88
CA TYR A 59 -2.87 4.83 9.19
C TYR A 59 -2.59 3.78 8.13
N ILE A 60 -2.67 4.13 6.85
CA ILE A 60 -2.33 3.21 5.76
C ILE A 60 -0.86 2.80 5.85
N THR A 61 0.06 3.76 5.94
CA THR A 61 1.50 3.48 6.05
C THR A 61 1.85 2.72 7.35
N ALA A 62 1.18 3.03 8.48
CA ALA A 62 1.35 2.27 9.73
C ALA A 62 0.86 0.82 9.57
N ALA A 63 -0.28 0.60 8.90
CA ALA A 63 -0.80 -0.74 8.64
C ALA A 63 0.16 -1.55 7.75
N VAL A 64 0.74 -0.93 6.72
CA VAL A 64 1.74 -1.56 5.85
C VAL A 64 2.92 -2.11 6.65
N THR A 65 3.52 -1.26 7.50
CA THR A 65 4.67 -1.67 8.31
C THR A 65 4.28 -2.66 9.42
N MET A 66 3.07 -2.57 9.96
CA MET A 66 2.58 -3.49 10.98
C MET A 66 2.41 -4.91 10.43
N VAL A 67 1.79 -5.05 9.27
CA VAL A 67 1.61 -6.34 8.59
C VAL A 67 2.98 -6.94 8.25
N ALA A 68 3.87 -6.14 7.67
CA ALA A 68 5.24 -6.57 7.37
C ALA A 68 5.99 -7.02 8.64
N CYS A 69 5.85 -6.30 9.76
CA CYS A 69 6.46 -6.70 11.04
C CYS A 69 6.07 -8.13 11.45
N ILE A 70 4.77 -8.47 11.36
CA ILE A 70 4.24 -9.80 11.70
C ILE A 70 4.73 -10.86 10.71
N ALA A 71 4.76 -10.56 9.42
CA ALA A 71 5.26 -11.49 8.41
C ALA A 71 6.77 -11.76 8.57
N TYR A 72 7.57 -10.73 8.81
CA TYR A 72 9.01 -10.87 9.08
C TYR A 72 9.30 -11.57 10.40
N TYR A 73 8.47 -11.40 11.43
CA TYR A 73 8.54 -12.24 12.63
C TYR A 73 8.33 -13.72 12.28
N SER A 74 7.31 -14.02 11.48
CA SER A 74 7.00 -15.39 11.05
C SER A 74 8.17 -16.00 10.26
N MET A 75 8.72 -15.27 9.29
CA MET A 75 9.87 -15.73 8.49
C MET A 75 11.13 -15.89 9.34
N GLY A 76 11.43 -14.95 10.25
CA GLY A 76 12.54 -15.06 11.19
C GLY A 76 12.42 -16.26 12.15
N ALA A 77 11.18 -16.59 12.52
CA ALA A 77 10.86 -17.79 13.28
C ALA A 77 10.84 -19.08 12.44
N SER A 78 11.10 -19.01 11.12
CA SER A 78 11.01 -20.15 10.19
C SER A 78 9.58 -20.75 10.12
N LEU A 79 8.56 -19.90 10.24
CA LEU A 79 7.14 -20.22 10.13
C LEU A 79 6.56 -19.70 8.81
N GLY A 80 5.39 -20.21 8.42
CA GLY A 80 4.71 -19.73 7.20
C GLY A 80 5.42 -20.10 5.90
N ARG A 81 6.03 -21.29 5.91
CA ARG A 81 6.83 -21.86 4.82
C ARG A 81 6.35 -23.23 4.39
N VAL A 82 6.77 -23.67 3.21
CA VAL A 82 6.57 -25.04 2.68
C VAL A 82 7.76 -25.45 1.80
N PRO A 83 8.22 -26.71 1.83
CA PRO A 83 9.20 -27.22 0.89
C PRO A 83 8.57 -27.50 -0.48
N ILE A 84 9.19 -27.02 -1.56
CA ILE A 84 8.78 -27.26 -2.95
C ILE A 84 9.92 -27.90 -3.72
N ASN A 85 9.62 -28.91 -4.55
CA ASN A 85 10.62 -29.57 -5.40
C ASN A 85 11.26 -28.56 -6.37
N ILE A 86 12.59 -28.63 -6.48
CA ILE A 86 13.37 -27.76 -7.35
C ILE A 86 13.25 -28.24 -8.81
N GLU A 87 12.82 -27.33 -9.69
CA GLU A 87 12.80 -27.57 -11.15
C GLU A 87 14.20 -27.52 -11.74
N PHE A 88 14.93 -26.42 -11.50
CA PHE A 88 16.27 -26.18 -12.04
C PHE A 88 17.33 -26.49 -10.99
N GLN A 89 17.85 -27.70 -11.06
CA GLN A 89 18.95 -28.13 -10.21
C GLN A 89 20.24 -27.37 -10.53
N ARG A 90 20.97 -26.97 -9.49
CA ARG A 90 22.24 -26.24 -9.61
C ARG A 90 23.30 -26.95 -8.78
N ASP A 91 24.47 -27.15 -9.36
CA ASP A 91 25.62 -27.75 -8.65
C ASP A 91 26.04 -26.94 -7.42
N SER A 92 25.85 -25.62 -7.47
CA SER A 92 26.16 -24.70 -6.37
C SER A 92 25.15 -24.71 -5.22
N LEU A 93 23.97 -25.31 -5.41
CA LEU A 93 22.88 -25.36 -4.43
C LEU A 93 22.34 -26.80 -4.35
N PRO A 94 23.08 -27.72 -3.71
CA PRO A 94 22.67 -29.11 -3.61
C PRO A 94 21.39 -29.24 -2.78
N GLY A 95 20.44 -30.04 -3.26
CA GLY A 95 19.16 -30.28 -2.61
C GLY A 95 18.07 -30.65 -3.59
N THR A 96 17.02 -31.30 -3.11
CA THR A 96 15.84 -31.65 -3.92
C THR A 96 14.69 -30.68 -3.72
N THR A 97 14.65 -30.02 -2.56
CA THR A 97 13.58 -29.10 -2.16
C THR A 97 14.10 -27.71 -1.79
N ARG A 98 13.33 -26.68 -2.14
CA ARG A 98 13.56 -25.29 -1.74
C ARG A 98 12.45 -24.82 -0.80
N GLU A 99 12.84 -24.11 0.23
CA GLU A 99 11.93 -23.43 1.14
C GLU A 99 11.24 -22.24 0.45
N ILE A 100 9.91 -22.20 0.51
CA ILE A 100 9.11 -21.09 0.01
C ILE A 100 8.31 -20.49 1.17
N PHE A 101 8.59 -19.23 1.50
CA PHE A 101 7.83 -18.47 2.50
C PHE A 101 6.55 -17.91 1.91
N TYR A 102 5.47 -18.70 1.89
CA TYR A 102 4.17 -18.23 1.43
C TYR A 102 3.63 -17.06 2.26
N VAL A 103 4.05 -16.93 3.53
CA VAL A 103 3.69 -15.78 4.38
C VAL A 103 4.16 -14.43 3.81
N ARG A 104 5.20 -14.41 2.97
CA ARG A 104 5.64 -13.21 2.25
C ARG A 104 4.56 -12.72 1.28
N TYR A 105 3.89 -13.64 0.60
CA TYR A 105 2.80 -13.28 -0.29
C TYR A 105 1.54 -12.88 0.48
N ILE A 106 1.33 -13.39 1.70
CA ILE A 106 0.28 -12.91 2.60
C ILE A 106 0.59 -11.48 3.12
N ASP A 107 1.86 -11.13 3.32
CA ASP A 107 2.24 -9.72 3.52
C ASP A 107 1.84 -8.89 2.30
N TRP A 108 2.31 -9.29 1.11
CA TRP A 108 2.13 -8.50 -0.09
C TRP A 108 0.66 -8.34 -0.51
N VAL A 109 -0.16 -9.39 -0.40
CA VAL A 109 -1.60 -9.32 -0.72
C VAL A 109 -2.35 -8.29 0.14
N ILE A 110 -1.78 -7.89 1.28
CA ILE A 110 -2.33 -6.82 2.12
C ILE A 110 -1.59 -5.51 1.87
N THR A 111 -0.26 -5.54 1.76
CA THR A 111 0.55 -4.32 1.77
C THR A 111 0.71 -3.66 0.42
N THR A 112 0.73 -4.40 -0.70
CA THR A 112 0.83 -3.80 -2.04
C THR A 112 -0.44 -3.01 -2.42
N PRO A 113 -1.68 -3.47 -2.10
CA PRO A 113 -2.87 -2.63 -2.26
C PRO A 113 -2.83 -1.35 -1.42
N LEU A 114 -2.31 -1.43 -0.19
CA LEU A 114 -2.21 -0.28 0.70
C LEU A 114 -1.17 0.74 0.21
N LEU A 115 -0.03 0.27 -0.30
CA LEU A 115 0.98 1.14 -0.94
C LEU A 115 0.42 1.84 -2.19
N LEU A 116 -0.34 1.11 -3.01
CA LEU A 116 -1.03 1.68 -4.16
C LEU A 116 -2.10 2.68 -3.72
N LEU A 117 -2.87 2.36 -2.68
CA LEU A 117 -3.88 3.26 -2.14
C LEU A 117 -3.24 4.58 -1.69
N ASP A 118 -2.12 4.53 -0.96
CA ASP A 118 -1.36 5.73 -0.57
C ASP A 118 -0.97 6.60 -1.79
N LEU A 119 -0.43 5.99 -2.85
CA LEU A 119 -0.04 6.71 -4.07
C LEU A 119 -1.23 7.26 -4.86
N LEU A 120 -2.25 6.44 -5.11
CA LEU A 120 -3.37 6.80 -5.98
C LEU A 120 -4.32 7.80 -5.31
N LEU A 121 -4.47 7.75 -3.98
CA LEU A 121 -5.12 8.81 -3.21
C LEU A 121 -4.29 10.10 -3.25
N THR A 122 -2.96 10.02 -3.14
CA THR A 122 -2.08 11.19 -3.29
C THR A 122 -2.25 11.85 -4.66
N ALA A 123 -2.43 11.06 -5.71
CA ALA A 123 -2.71 11.57 -7.05
C ALA A 123 -4.18 11.93 -7.30
N ALA A 124 -5.07 11.81 -6.31
CA ALA A 124 -6.51 12.10 -6.44
C ALA A 124 -7.16 11.38 -7.65
N LEU A 125 -6.81 10.10 -7.86
CA LEU A 125 -7.44 9.31 -8.91
C LEU A 125 -8.90 8.98 -8.57
N PRO A 126 -9.76 8.81 -9.59
CA PRO A 126 -11.13 8.33 -9.38
C PRO A 126 -11.13 6.96 -8.69
N THR A 127 -12.03 6.78 -7.71
CA THR A 127 -12.19 5.53 -6.96
C THR A 127 -12.30 4.28 -7.85
N PRO A 128 -13.05 4.28 -8.97
CA PRO A 128 -13.08 3.12 -9.86
C PRO A 128 -11.70 2.72 -10.41
N THR A 129 -10.87 3.69 -10.77
CA THR A 129 -9.50 3.45 -11.24
C THR A 129 -8.63 2.89 -10.11
N ILE A 130 -8.75 3.44 -8.90
CA ILE A 130 -8.03 2.93 -7.72
C ILE A 130 -8.37 1.45 -7.48
N LEU A 131 -9.65 1.12 -7.45
CA LEU A 131 -10.12 -0.26 -7.21
C LEU A 131 -9.66 -1.21 -8.32
N TYR A 132 -9.68 -0.78 -9.58
CA TYR A 132 -9.22 -1.60 -10.70
C TYR A 132 -7.71 -1.85 -10.64
N VAL A 133 -6.90 -0.83 -10.36
CA VAL A 133 -5.45 -0.99 -10.22
C VAL A 133 -5.12 -1.92 -9.05
N ILE A 134 -5.81 -1.80 -7.91
CA ILE A 134 -5.69 -2.74 -6.79
C ILE A 134 -6.06 -4.17 -7.21
N LEU A 135 -7.16 -4.36 -7.95
CA LEU A 135 -7.55 -5.70 -8.42
C LEU A 135 -6.48 -6.32 -9.34
N VAL A 136 -5.84 -5.52 -10.18
CA VAL A 136 -4.73 -6.01 -11.04
C VAL A 136 -3.49 -6.32 -10.21
N ASP A 137 -3.22 -5.55 -9.16
CA ASP A 137 -2.16 -5.84 -8.18
C ASP A 137 -2.39 -7.18 -7.45
N GLU A 138 -3.64 -7.47 -7.07
CA GLU A 138 -3.99 -8.78 -6.50
C GLU A 138 -3.68 -9.94 -7.45
N VAL A 139 -3.97 -9.78 -8.75
CA VAL A 139 -3.60 -10.78 -9.77
C VAL A 139 -2.09 -10.98 -9.80
N MET A 140 -1.30 -9.90 -9.69
CA MET A 140 0.16 -9.98 -9.63
C MET A 140 0.64 -10.81 -8.44
N ILE A 141 0.14 -10.54 -7.23
CA ILE A 141 0.59 -11.23 -6.02
C ILE A 141 0.12 -12.70 -6.00
N VAL A 142 -1.14 -12.95 -6.34
CA VAL A 142 -1.70 -14.31 -6.34
C VAL A 142 -1.00 -15.20 -7.37
N THR A 143 -0.76 -14.70 -8.58
CA THR A 143 -0.01 -15.46 -9.59
C THR A 143 1.43 -15.70 -9.17
N GLY A 144 2.10 -14.71 -8.56
CA GLY A 144 3.44 -14.89 -7.99
C GLY A 144 3.50 -16.00 -6.93
N LEU A 145 2.52 -16.06 -6.02
CA LEU A 145 2.42 -17.11 -5.00
C LEU A 145 2.20 -18.48 -5.64
N VAL A 146 1.21 -18.61 -6.53
CA VAL A 146 0.91 -19.88 -7.18
C VAL A 146 2.11 -20.37 -7.99
N GLY A 147 2.82 -19.47 -8.67
CA GLY A 147 4.08 -19.79 -9.34
C GLY A 147 5.15 -20.30 -8.38
N ALA A 148 5.33 -19.65 -7.22
CA ALA A 148 6.33 -20.06 -6.24
C ALA A 148 6.05 -21.45 -5.64
N LEU A 149 4.77 -21.81 -5.52
CA LEU A 149 4.32 -23.12 -5.04
C LEU A 149 4.26 -24.19 -6.14
N THR A 150 4.52 -23.82 -7.40
CA THR A 150 4.53 -24.76 -8.53
C THR A 150 5.94 -25.31 -8.74
N ALA A 151 6.09 -26.64 -8.67
CA ALA A 151 7.38 -27.32 -8.87
C ALA A 151 7.76 -27.50 -10.36
N SER A 152 6.78 -27.45 -11.27
CA SER A 152 6.99 -27.66 -12.70
C SER A 152 7.23 -26.34 -13.46
N SER A 153 7.63 -26.46 -14.73
CA SER A 153 7.85 -25.34 -15.63
C SER A 153 6.62 -24.45 -15.86
N TYR A 154 5.42 -24.93 -15.50
CA TYR A 154 4.19 -24.13 -15.52
C TYR A 154 4.28 -22.88 -14.63
N LYS A 155 5.19 -22.84 -13.65
CA LYS A 155 5.45 -21.64 -12.84
C LYS A 155 5.74 -20.39 -13.68
N TRP A 156 6.37 -20.55 -14.85
CA TRP A 156 6.70 -19.43 -15.74
C TRP A 156 5.48 -18.83 -16.43
N GLY A 157 4.40 -19.59 -16.59
CA GLY A 157 3.11 -19.05 -17.03
C GLY A 157 2.54 -18.06 -16.02
N TYR A 158 2.56 -18.44 -14.73
CA TYR A 158 2.16 -17.54 -13.64
C TYR A 158 3.07 -16.32 -13.54
N PHE A 159 4.39 -16.50 -13.70
CA PHE A 159 5.34 -15.41 -13.74
C PHE A 159 5.04 -14.41 -14.87
N ALA A 160 4.68 -14.89 -16.06
CA ALA A 160 4.32 -14.04 -17.19
C ALA A 160 3.02 -13.25 -16.91
N PHE A 161 2.00 -13.89 -16.33
CA PHE A 161 0.77 -13.20 -15.92
C PHE A 161 1.04 -12.13 -14.86
N GLY A 162 1.86 -12.44 -13.85
CA GLY A 162 2.26 -11.47 -12.83
C GLY A 162 3.05 -10.29 -13.40
N CYS A 163 3.98 -10.54 -14.32
CA CYS A 163 4.71 -9.46 -15.01
C CYS A 163 3.78 -8.59 -15.86
N ALA A 164 2.80 -9.18 -16.56
CA ALA A 164 1.82 -8.41 -17.34
C ALA A 164 0.97 -7.50 -16.44
N ALA A 165 0.52 -8.02 -15.28
CA ALA A 165 -0.16 -7.22 -14.27
C ALA A 165 0.73 -6.10 -13.72
N LEU A 166 2.01 -6.38 -13.42
CA LEU A 166 2.98 -5.38 -13.00
C LEU A 166 3.15 -4.26 -14.05
N PHE A 167 3.25 -4.60 -15.34
CA PHE A 167 3.33 -3.59 -16.40
C PHE A 167 2.13 -2.65 -16.41
N TYR A 168 0.93 -3.17 -16.20
CA TYR A 168 -0.27 -2.34 -16.08
C TYR A 168 -0.22 -1.42 -14.85
N VAL A 169 0.18 -1.95 -13.69
CA VAL A 169 0.34 -1.13 -12.46
C VAL A 169 1.39 -0.04 -12.67
N LEU A 170 2.52 -0.35 -13.30
CA LEU A 170 3.55 0.63 -13.63
C LEU A 170 3.03 1.71 -14.59
N TYR A 171 2.22 1.34 -15.58
CA TYR A 171 1.55 2.30 -16.46
C TYR A 171 0.64 3.24 -15.66
N ALA A 172 -0.20 2.70 -14.78
CA ALA A 172 -1.09 3.49 -13.94
C ALA A 172 -0.31 4.46 -13.03
N LEU A 173 0.83 4.05 -12.47
CA LEU A 173 1.66 4.92 -11.62
C LEU A 173 2.44 5.97 -12.42
N VAL A 174 3.16 5.56 -13.46
CA VAL A 174 4.12 6.42 -14.18
C VAL A 174 3.40 7.40 -15.12
N TRP A 175 2.23 7.02 -15.63
CA TRP A 175 1.48 7.82 -16.58
C TRP A 175 0.24 8.46 -15.96
N GLU A 176 -0.79 7.67 -15.66
CA GLU A 176 -2.09 8.21 -15.20
C GLU A 176 -1.95 8.96 -13.88
N GLY A 177 -1.41 8.30 -12.85
CA GLY A 177 -1.21 8.87 -11.53
C GLY A 177 -0.34 10.12 -11.54
N ARG A 178 0.73 10.11 -12.34
CA ARG A 178 1.61 11.28 -12.50
C ARG A 178 0.87 12.47 -13.11
N ASN A 179 0.05 12.24 -14.14
CA ASN A 179 -0.69 13.31 -14.80
C ASN A 179 -1.73 13.93 -13.86
N HIS A 180 -2.47 13.10 -13.11
CA HIS A 180 -3.43 13.57 -12.12
C HIS A 180 -2.75 14.35 -10.98
N ALA A 181 -1.67 13.81 -10.41
CA ALA A 181 -0.94 14.47 -9.31
C ALA A 181 -0.40 15.85 -9.72
N ASN A 182 0.11 15.99 -10.94
CA ASN A 182 0.61 17.28 -11.44
C ASN A 182 -0.51 18.32 -11.62
N ALA A 183 -1.73 17.88 -11.90
CA ALA A 183 -2.89 18.78 -11.99
C ALA A 183 -3.34 19.31 -10.62
N MET A 184 -3.03 18.60 -9.53
CA MET A 184 -3.38 19.00 -8.14
C MET A 184 -2.44 20.03 -7.51
N GLY A 185 -1.33 20.34 -8.18
CA GLY A 185 -0.35 21.32 -7.75
C GLY A 185 1.09 20.78 -7.73
N LYS A 186 2.06 21.69 -7.67
CA LYS A 186 3.49 21.34 -7.71
C LYS A 186 3.95 20.52 -6.49
N ASP A 187 3.33 20.76 -5.33
CA ASP A 187 3.62 20.06 -4.08
C ASP A 187 3.12 18.60 -4.11
N VAL A 188 1.89 18.39 -4.57
CA VAL A 188 1.30 17.05 -4.77
C VAL A 188 2.06 16.29 -5.85
N GLY A 189 2.27 16.91 -7.02
CA GLY A 189 3.03 16.32 -8.11
C GLY A 189 4.45 15.91 -7.71
N ARG A 190 5.14 16.72 -6.90
CA ARG A 190 6.47 16.38 -6.36
C ARG A 190 6.42 15.20 -5.39
N THR A 191 5.45 15.20 -4.47
CA THR A 191 5.29 14.11 -3.48
C THR A 191 5.02 12.79 -4.18
N PHE A 192 4.08 12.79 -5.13
CA PHE A 192 3.77 11.63 -5.95
C PHE A 192 4.96 11.19 -6.79
N LEU A 193 5.70 12.11 -7.42
CA LEU A 193 6.87 11.76 -8.23
C LEU A 193 7.93 11.03 -7.41
N ILE A 194 8.26 11.52 -6.21
CA ILE A 194 9.27 10.90 -5.35
C ILE A 194 8.84 9.49 -4.95
N CYS A 195 7.62 9.34 -4.42
CA CYS A 195 7.14 8.07 -3.88
C CYS A 195 6.80 7.07 -5.01
N GLY A 196 6.20 7.55 -6.09
CA GLY A 196 5.84 6.76 -7.26
C GLY A 196 7.06 6.29 -8.05
N ALA A 197 8.11 7.12 -8.19
CA ALA A 197 9.36 6.70 -8.83
C ALA A 197 10.10 5.64 -7.99
N LEU A 198 10.16 5.83 -6.67
CA LEU A 198 10.73 4.84 -5.75
C LEU A 198 10.00 3.50 -5.88
N THR A 199 8.67 3.52 -5.80
CA THR A 199 7.82 2.32 -5.91
C THR A 199 8.02 1.64 -7.25
N SER A 200 7.91 2.38 -8.36
CA SER A 200 8.05 1.84 -9.71
C SER A 200 9.41 1.19 -9.93
N PHE A 201 10.49 1.82 -9.44
CA PHE A 201 11.83 1.25 -9.53
C PHE A 201 11.95 -0.03 -8.71
N LEU A 202 11.60 0.00 -7.43
CA LEU A 202 11.73 -1.15 -6.54
C LEU A 202 10.89 -2.33 -7.01
N TRP A 203 9.65 -2.10 -7.45
CA TRP A 203 8.72 -3.15 -7.87
C TRP A 203 9.22 -3.93 -9.09
N THR A 204 10.02 -3.31 -9.97
CA THR A 204 10.67 -4.03 -11.08
C THR A 204 11.76 -5.01 -10.61
N LEU A 205 12.30 -4.83 -9.40
CA LEU A 205 13.32 -5.71 -8.84
C LEU A 205 12.72 -6.96 -8.18
N TYR A 206 11.46 -6.92 -7.73
CA TYR A 206 10.79 -8.08 -7.13
C TYR A 206 10.64 -9.28 -8.08
N PRO A 207 10.20 -9.14 -9.35
CA PRO A 207 10.17 -10.26 -10.29
C PRO A 207 11.58 -10.75 -10.67
N ILE A 208 12.60 -9.89 -10.61
CA ILE A 208 13.99 -10.32 -10.79
C ILE A 208 14.42 -11.19 -9.60
N ALA A 209 14.17 -10.75 -8.36
CA ALA A 209 14.42 -11.54 -7.17
C ALA A 209 13.69 -12.90 -7.22
N TRP A 210 12.44 -12.90 -7.71
CA TRP A 210 11.63 -14.10 -7.86
C TRP A 210 12.22 -15.06 -8.89
N GLY A 211 12.59 -14.55 -10.06
CA GLY A 211 13.18 -15.33 -11.13
C GLY A 211 14.53 -15.94 -10.74
N LEU A 212 15.31 -15.24 -9.91
CA LEU A 212 16.57 -15.75 -9.37
C LEU A 212 16.38 -16.73 -8.21
N SER A 213 15.23 -16.72 -7.53
CA SER A 213 15.00 -17.48 -6.30
C SER A 213 14.00 -18.62 -6.53
N GLU A 214 12.70 -18.39 -6.33
CA GLU A 214 11.62 -19.37 -6.41
C GLU A 214 11.46 -19.95 -7.83
N GLY A 215 11.72 -19.13 -8.85
CA GLY A 215 11.64 -19.51 -10.25
C GLY A 215 12.83 -20.36 -10.68
N GLY A 216 14.00 -19.74 -10.78
CA GLY A 216 15.20 -20.32 -11.40
C GLY A 216 16.19 -20.99 -10.46
N ASN A 217 15.96 -20.93 -9.14
CA ASN A 217 16.82 -21.50 -8.09
C ASN A 217 18.31 -21.12 -8.28
N VAL A 218 18.59 -19.86 -8.61
CA VAL A 218 19.95 -19.36 -8.93
C VAL A 218 20.67 -18.90 -7.67
N ILE A 219 19.96 -18.23 -6.75
CA ILE A 219 20.52 -17.74 -5.49
C ILE A 219 20.06 -18.58 -4.30
N ASN A 220 20.91 -18.70 -3.26
CA ASN A 220 20.55 -19.43 -2.04
C ASN A 220 19.47 -18.68 -1.23
N ALA A 221 18.85 -19.39 -0.28
CA ALA A 221 17.76 -18.84 0.55
C ALA A 221 18.18 -17.64 1.42
N ASN A 222 19.44 -17.57 1.89
CA ASN A 222 19.91 -16.40 2.64
C ASN A 222 20.01 -15.18 1.73
N SER A 223 20.56 -15.33 0.52
CA SER A 223 20.65 -14.26 -0.47
C SER A 223 19.28 -13.76 -0.89
N GLU A 224 18.30 -14.65 -1.07
CA GLU A 224 16.89 -14.30 -1.25
C GLU A 224 16.36 -13.47 -0.07
N ALA A 225 16.62 -13.90 1.17
CA ALA A 225 16.20 -13.19 2.38
C ALA A 225 16.79 -11.76 2.46
N PHE A 226 18.07 -11.59 2.11
CA PHE A 226 18.69 -10.27 2.02
C PHE A 226 18.07 -9.42 0.92
N PHE A 227 17.85 -9.99 -0.26
CA PHE A 227 17.32 -9.26 -1.41
C PHE A 227 15.92 -8.72 -1.10
N TYR A 228 14.96 -9.58 -0.74
CA TYR A 228 13.61 -9.13 -0.39
C TYR A 228 13.59 -8.23 0.85
N GLY A 229 14.42 -8.50 1.86
CA GLY A 229 14.50 -7.67 3.06
C GLY A 229 14.92 -6.23 2.78
N VAL A 230 15.91 -6.02 1.90
CA VAL A 230 16.32 -4.69 1.47
C VAL A 230 15.21 -4.01 0.68
N LEU A 231 14.59 -4.72 -0.27
CA LEU A 231 13.50 -4.16 -1.07
C LEU A 231 12.33 -3.72 -0.19
N ASP A 232 11.89 -4.57 0.74
CA ASP A 232 10.77 -4.27 1.63
C ASP A 232 11.08 -3.13 2.60
N PHE A 233 12.30 -3.05 3.13
CA PHE A 233 12.70 -1.93 3.99
C PHE A 233 12.59 -0.58 3.24
N LEU A 234 13.00 -0.55 1.97
CA LEU A 234 12.90 0.64 1.13
C LEU A 234 11.44 0.92 0.71
N ALA A 235 10.70 -0.11 0.34
CA ALA A 235 9.33 0.01 -0.18
C ALA A 235 8.28 0.29 0.90
N LYS A 236 8.58 0.04 2.17
CA LYS A 236 7.62 0.18 3.29
C LYS A 236 8.03 1.31 4.27
N PRO A 237 9.01 1.15 5.18
CA PRO A 237 9.44 2.24 6.07
C PRO A 237 9.95 3.49 5.36
N VAL A 238 10.84 3.36 4.38
CA VAL A 238 11.44 4.53 3.70
C VAL A 238 10.39 5.24 2.85
N PHE A 239 9.64 4.48 2.04
CA PHE A 239 8.46 4.98 1.32
C PHE A 239 7.51 5.75 2.26
N GLY A 240 7.12 5.14 3.38
CA GLY A 240 6.20 5.72 4.34
C GLY A 240 6.69 7.03 4.96
N GLY A 241 7.98 7.09 5.31
CA GLY A 241 8.62 8.31 5.79
C GLY A 241 8.61 9.42 4.74
N LEU A 242 8.92 9.10 3.48
CA LEU A 242 8.88 10.06 2.37
C LEU A 242 7.46 10.55 2.09
N LEU A 243 6.47 9.67 2.13
CA LEU A 243 5.06 9.98 1.89
C LEU A 243 4.52 10.93 2.97
N ILE A 244 4.68 10.59 4.24
CA ILE A 244 4.25 11.43 5.37
C ILE A 244 4.96 12.78 5.34
N TRP A 245 6.26 12.80 5.02
CA TRP A 245 7.01 14.04 4.88
C TRP A 245 6.49 14.91 3.72
N GLY A 246 6.13 14.31 2.58
CA GLY A 246 5.54 15.03 1.45
C GLY A 246 4.16 15.62 1.76
N HIS A 247 3.34 14.87 2.51
CA HIS A 247 1.99 15.28 2.91
C HIS A 247 1.93 16.28 4.06
N ARG A 248 3.06 16.65 4.68
CA ARG A 248 3.05 17.56 5.85
C ARG A 248 2.32 18.90 5.64
N ASN A 249 2.28 19.37 4.38
CA ASN A 249 1.65 20.63 3.96
C ASN A 249 0.52 20.42 2.93
N ILE A 250 0.08 19.18 2.70
CA ILE A 250 -1.01 18.87 1.76
C ILE A 250 -2.24 18.54 2.58
N ASP A 251 -3.29 19.33 2.44
CA ASP A 251 -4.60 19.05 3.03
C ASP A 251 -5.28 17.90 2.25
N PRO A 252 -5.66 16.78 2.90
CA PRO A 252 -6.40 15.70 2.25
C PRO A 252 -7.68 16.16 1.53
N ALA A 253 -8.32 17.25 1.97
CA ALA A 253 -9.50 17.79 1.29
C ALA A 253 -9.16 18.27 -0.15
N ARG A 254 -7.93 18.74 -0.41
CA ARG A 254 -7.48 19.09 -1.78
C ARG A 254 -7.41 17.88 -2.71
N LEU A 255 -7.32 16.69 -2.14
CA LEU A 255 -7.28 15.42 -2.87
C LEU A 255 -8.68 14.82 -3.05
N GLY A 256 -9.73 15.54 -2.64
CA GLY A 256 -11.11 15.06 -2.65
C GLY A 256 -11.47 14.14 -1.48
N LEU A 257 -10.63 14.06 -0.45
CA LEU A 257 -10.86 13.21 0.71
C LEU A 257 -11.62 13.98 1.80
N HIS A 258 -12.95 13.86 1.77
CA HIS A 258 -13.83 14.42 2.80
C HIS A 258 -14.14 13.34 3.85
N ILE A 259 -13.43 13.39 4.98
CA ILE A 259 -13.60 12.45 6.09
C ILE A 259 -14.40 13.12 7.21
N HIS A 260 -15.63 12.66 7.42
CA HIS A 260 -16.50 13.17 8.49
C HIS A 260 -16.08 12.61 9.87
N ASP A 261 -16.13 13.46 10.89
CA ASP A 261 -15.98 13.06 12.31
C ASP A 261 -17.20 13.50 13.13
N TYR A 262 -17.59 12.71 14.13
CA TYR A 262 -18.81 12.93 14.92
C TYR A 262 -18.80 14.27 15.67
N SER A 263 -17.62 14.81 15.99
CA SER A 263 -17.48 16.13 16.62
C SER A 263 -18.07 17.27 15.79
N GLU A 264 -18.22 17.10 14.47
CA GLU A 264 -18.91 18.07 13.61
C GLU A 264 -20.42 18.10 13.87
N LYS A 265 -21.03 16.93 14.13
CA LYS A 265 -22.44 16.84 14.53
C LYS A 265 -22.67 17.44 15.92
N ASP A 266 -21.75 17.25 16.85
CA ASP A 266 -21.86 17.87 18.18
C ASP A 266 -21.73 19.40 18.12
N ALA A 267 -20.96 19.96 17.17
CA ALA A 267 -20.92 21.40 16.93
C ALA A 267 -22.25 21.91 16.33
N PHE A 268 -22.84 21.17 15.38
CA PHE A 268 -24.15 21.47 14.80
C PHE A 268 -25.30 21.33 15.82
N ILE A 269 -25.22 20.35 16.73
CA ILE A 269 -26.21 20.10 17.77
C ILE A 269 -26.04 21.08 18.94
N LYS A 270 -24.82 21.56 19.24
CA LYS A 270 -24.57 22.59 20.27
C LYS A 270 -24.93 24.01 19.84
N ASN A 271 -24.96 24.32 18.54
CA ASN A 271 -25.38 25.62 18.02
C ASN A 271 -26.52 25.51 16.99
N PRO A 272 -27.76 25.18 17.41
CA PRO A 272 -28.92 25.17 16.51
C PRO A 272 -29.43 26.58 16.13
N LYS A 273 -28.67 27.67 16.40
CA LYS A 273 -29.19 29.06 16.44
C LYS A 273 -28.62 30.06 15.43
N GLU A 274 -27.99 29.63 14.33
CA GLU A 274 -27.54 30.59 13.30
C GLU A 274 -28.14 30.44 11.90
N GLU A 275 -29.07 29.50 11.65
CA GLU A 275 -29.77 29.40 10.35
C GLU A 275 -31.30 29.46 10.42
N THR A 276 -31.86 30.27 11.32
CA THR A 276 -33.27 30.70 11.23
C THR A 276 -33.36 32.20 11.44
N GLY A 277 -32.98 32.97 10.43
CA GLY A 277 -32.95 34.44 10.56
C GLY A 277 -32.72 35.24 9.29
N SER A 278 -33.16 34.79 8.10
CA SER A 278 -33.35 35.70 6.96
C SER A 278 -34.84 35.80 6.64
N ASN A 279 -35.41 36.92 7.10
CA ASN A 279 -36.80 37.33 6.94
C ASN A 279 -37.27 37.26 5.47
N PHE A 280 -38.17 36.32 5.17
CA PHE A 280 -39.17 36.50 4.12
C PHE A 280 -40.51 36.83 4.80
N ALA A 281 -40.77 38.12 5.00
CA ALA A 281 -42.10 38.60 5.35
C ALA A 281 -42.83 39.02 4.05
N PRO A 282 -44.04 38.51 3.76
CA PRO A 282 -44.84 39.02 2.66
C PRO A 282 -45.52 40.32 3.13
N ASN A 283 -45.11 41.46 2.57
CA ASN A 283 -45.73 42.74 2.90
C ASN A 283 -46.98 42.95 2.02
N SER A 284 -48.16 42.67 2.58
CA SER A 284 -49.46 43.03 2.01
C SER A 284 -49.95 44.37 2.59
N GLY A 285 -49.92 45.40 1.74
CA GLY A 285 -50.84 46.55 1.64
C GLY A 285 -51.26 47.37 2.87
N ASN A 286 -51.10 48.70 2.80
CA ASN A 286 -52.27 49.61 2.74
C ASN A 286 -51.94 51.07 2.31
N ALA A 287 -52.78 51.55 1.37
CA ALA A 287 -53.39 52.88 1.14
C ALA A 287 -52.66 54.24 1.22
N GLY A 288 -52.95 55.04 0.17
CA GLY A 288 -53.04 56.51 0.14
C GLY A 288 -51.95 57.16 -0.71
N GLY A 289 -52.14 57.64 -1.94
CA GLY A 289 -53.27 58.33 -2.57
C GLY A 289 -52.77 59.70 -3.03
N VAL A 290 -52.82 60.00 -4.34
CA VAL A 290 -53.16 61.29 -5.01
C VAL A 290 -52.76 61.23 -6.51
N THR A 291 -53.79 61.32 -7.36
CA THR A 291 -53.94 61.80 -8.77
C THR A 291 -52.69 62.26 -9.55
N ASN A 292 -52.52 62.05 -10.86
CA ASN A 292 -53.42 62.46 -11.96
C ASN A 292 -53.01 61.89 -13.34
N ALA A 293 -54.04 61.63 -14.16
CA ALA A 293 -54.14 61.56 -15.63
C ALA A 293 -52.88 61.63 -16.55
N ASN A 294 -52.75 60.68 -17.47
CA ASN A 294 -53.17 60.90 -18.87
C ASN A 294 -53.11 59.63 -19.73
N ALA A 295 -54.06 59.57 -20.67
CA ALA A 295 -54.40 58.48 -21.56
C ALA A 295 -53.56 58.46 -22.86
N ASN A 296 -53.40 57.27 -23.43
CA ASN A 296 -53.59 56.89 -24.86
C ASN A 296 -52.77 55.61 -25.15
N GLN A 297 -53.41 54.46 -25.34
CA GLN A 297 -54.01 53.92 -26.58
C GLN A 297 -52.98 53.43 -27.62
N THR A 298 -53.04 52.11 -27.88
CA THR A 298 -52.94 51.39 -29.18
C THR A 298 -51.62 51.50 -29.95
N VAL A 299 -51.01 50.46 -30.53
CA VAL A 299 -51.45 49.18 -31.12
C VAL A 299 -50.38 48.13 -30.84
#